data_AF-A0A7X9AHF9-F1
#
_entry.id   AF-A0A7X9AHF9-F1
#
_cell.length_a   1.000
_cell.length_b   1.000
_cell.length_c   1.000
_cell.angle_alpha   90.00
_cell.angle_beta   90.00
_cell.angle_gamma   90.00
#
_symmetry.space_group_name_H-M   'P 1'
#
loop_
_entity.id
_entity.type
_entity.pdbx_description
1 polymer ?
#
loop_
_entity_poly.entity_id
_entity_poly.type
_entity_poly.pdbx_seq_one_letter_code
_entity_poly.pdbx_strand_id
1 'polypeptide(L)'
;MSHPSSPLAPRNPAGNPSVASSGLFRPRCVARSLICLKQTATSCSWRGQKIPRRCSVEVSDRAPGESPPQGRVLLLGYGSDLRGDDALGRLLAQAVAGWPGVRAMSVHQLTPELAMELQDCSHVVFADASASGQKATLEPLSPRAFRPDAHHASPGGLLELGRHLHGQVPEAWLLAMPGEDFSLREGLSLRGEASLSQALELLTAFLRRTS
;
A
#
# COMPACT_ATOMS: atom_id res chain seq x y z
N MET A 1 -49.30 -23.61 22.65
CA MET A 1 -48.81 -24.76 21.87
C MET A 1 -47.33 -24.52 21.59
N SER A 2 -46.54 -25.57 21.78
CA SER A 2 -45.12 -25.62 22.10
C SER A 2 -44.12 -24.89 21.18
N HIS A 3 -43.15 -24.23 21.78
CA HIS A 3 -41.75 -24.14 21.32
C HIS A 3 -40.86 -24.81 22.40
N PRO A 4 -39.57 -25.11 22.18
CA PRO A 4 -38.79 -25.25 20.94
C PRO A 4 -37.98 -26.58 20.92
N SER A 5 -37.29 -26.93 19.83
CA SER A 5 -36.06 -27.75 19.88
C SER A 5 -35.30 -27.73 18.55
N SER A 6 -34.11 -27.14 18.60
CA SER A 6 -32.94 -27.35 17.75
C SER A 6 -31.73 -26.98 18.64
N PRO A 7 -30.47 -27.39 18.37
CA PRO A 7 -29.95 -28.40 17.45
C PRO A 7 -28.95 -29.37 18.13
N LEU A 8 -28.47 -30.40 17.44
CA LEU A 8 -27.29 -31.18 17.84
C LEU A 8 -26.25 -31.17 16.73
N ALA A 9 -25.12 -30.53 17.02
CA ALA A 9 -23.92 -30.46 16.20
C ALA A 9 -23.10 -31.77 16.27
N PRO A 10 -22.24 -32.05 15.27
CA PRO A 10 -21.41 -33.25 15.22
C PRO A 10 -20.20 -33.17 16.17
N ARG A 11 -19.85 -34.30 16.80
CA ARG A 11 -18.60 -34.46 17.57
C ARG A 11 -17.51 -35.03 16.68
N ASN A 12 -16.37 -34.36 16.65
CA ASN A 12 -15.11 -34.81 16.07
C ASN A 12 -14.06 -34.89 17.19
N PRO A 13 -13.35 -36.00 17.40
CA PRO A 13 -12.14 -36.00 18.20
C PRO A 13 -10.89 -36.18 17.35
N ALA A 14 -9.89 -35.40 17.73
CA ALA A 14 -8.54 -35.29 17.21
C ALA A 14 -7.78 -36.62 17.12
N GLY A 15 -6.89 -36.69 16.12
CA GLY A 15 -5.79 -37.65 16.06
C GLY A 15 -4.58 -36.98 15.42
N ASN A 16 -3.56 -36.67 16.22
CA ASN A 16 -2.22 -36.32 15.76
C ASN A 16 -1.23 -37.20 16.53
N PRO A 17 -0.26 -37.80 15.84
CA PRO A 17 1.07 -37.93 16.42
C PRO A 17 2.17 -37.53 15.42
N SER A 18 2.88 -36.46 15.78
CA SER A 18 4.30 -36.42 16.18
C SER A 18 5.42 -37.03 15.30
N VAL A 19 6.51 -36.25 15.30
CA VAL A 19 7.96 -36.54 15.20
C VAL A 19 8.66 -36.61 13.83
N ALA A 20 9.84 -35.94 13.83
CA ALA A 20 11.08 -36.21 13.08
C ALA A 20 11.11 -35.72 11.61
N SER A 21 12.18 -35.13 11.07
CA SER A 21 13.53 -34.89 11.56
C SER A 21 14.27 -33.93 10.62
N SER A 22 15.21 -33.18 11.19
CA SER A 22 16.48 -32.69 10.62
C SER A 22 16.72 -32.75 9.10
N GLY A 23 16.93 -31.57 8.50
CA GLY A 23 17.60 -31.41 7.22
C GLY A 23 18.33 -30.07 7.16
N LEU A 24 19.59 -30.05 7.59
CA LEU A 24 20.50 -28.94 7.32
C LEU A 24 20.69 -28.81 5.80
N PHE A 25 20.26 -27.70 5.20
CA PHE A 25 20.71 -27.31 3.86
C PHE A 25 21.59 -26.06 3.98
N ARG A 26 22.90 -26.27 3.85
CA ARG A 26 23.93 -25.24 3.86
C ARG A 26 23.88 -24.42 2.56
N PRO A 27 24.07 -23.09 2.61
CA PRO A 27 24.27 -22.30 1.40
C PRO A 27 25.66 -22.58 0.82
N ARG A 28 25.72 -22.91 -0.48
CA ARG A 28 26.96 -22.95 -1.26
C ARG A 28 27.33 -21.52 -1.64
N CYS A 29 28.38 -20.99 -1.01
CA CYS A 29 29.20 -19.94 -1.59
C CYS A 29 29.90 -20.48 -2.85
N VAL A 30 29.75 -19.81 -3.98
CA VAL A 30 30.68 -19.94 -5.11
C VAL A 30 31.30 -18.57 -5.32
N ALA A 31 32.49 -18.39 -4.75
CA ALA A 31 33.42 -17.34 -5.13
C ALA A 31 34.36 -17.89 -6.20
N ARG A 32 34.57 -17.13 -7.28
CA ARG A 32 35.78 -17.08 -8.14
C ARG A 32 35.55 -16.01 -9.20
N SER A 33 36.10 -14.81 -9.03
CA SER A 33 37.44 -14.38 -9.48
C SER A 33 37.57 -14.28 -10.99
N LEU A 34 37.90 -13.07 -11.47
CA LEU A 34 38.97 -12.68 -12.41
C LEU A 34 38.59 -11.28 -12.95
N ILE A 35 39.15 -10.20 -12.40
CA ILE A 35 40.41 -9.56 -12.86
C ILE A 35 40.50 -9.50 -14.39
N CYS A 36 40.29 -8.31 -14.95
CA CYS A 36 40.92 -7.89 -16.18
C CYS A 36 41.48 -6.47 -15.98
N LEU A 37 42.75 -6.40 -15.56
CA LEU A 37 43.59 -5.22 -15.75
C LEU A 37 44.12 -5.22 -17.18
N LYS A 38 44.04 -4.06 -17.85
CA LYS A 38 45.00 -3.50 -18.82
C LYS A 38 44.59 -2.03 -19.03
N GLN A 39 45.36 -1.05 -18.55
CA GLN A 39 46.44 -0.34 -19.30
C GLN A 39 45.86 0.44 -20.49
N THR A 40 46.13 1.72 -20.77
CA THR A 40 47.25 2.64 -20.47
C THR A 40 46.77 4.10 -20.61
N ALA A 41 47.52 5.01 -20.00
CA ALA A 41 47.40 6.46 -20.09
C ALA A 41 47.68 7.03 -21.50
N THR A 42 46.99 8.12 -21.84
CA THR A 42 47.56 9.17 -22.70
C THR A 42 47.10 10.53 -22.21
N SER A 43 48.07 11.36 -21.84
CA SER A 43 47.91 12.77 -21.48
C SER A 43 47.39 13.60 -22.65
N CYS A 44 46.44 14.50 -22.39
CA CYS A 44 46.20 15.64 -23.27
C CYS A 44 46.09 16.89 -22.39
N SER A 45 47.14 17.71 -22.40
CA SER A 45 47.20 18.98 -21.68
C SER A 45 46.35 20.00 -22.43
N TRP A 46 45.26 20.47 -21.80
CA TRP A 46 44.56 21.67 -22.25
C TRP A 46 44.91 22.87 -21.37
N ARG A 47 45.29 23.94 -22.07
CA ARG A 47 45.81 25.20 -21.55
C ARG A 47 44.61 26.13 -21.33
N GLY A 48 44.43 26.61 -20.09
CA GLY A 48 43.73 27.86 -19.76
C GLY A 48 42.22 27.92 -19.97
N GLN A 49 41.46 27.83 -18.87
CA GLN A 49 40.39 28.79 -18.56
C GLN A 49 39.95 28.66 -17.09
N LYS A 50 39.77 29.81 -16.44
CA LYS A 50 39.35 29.93 -15.03
C LYS A 50 37.82 29.87 -14.93
N ILE A 51 37.41 29.50 -13.70
CA ILE A 51 36.08 29.57 -13.05
C ILE A 51 35.30 28.25 -13.08
N PRO A 52 35.11 27.62 -11.91
CA PRO A 52 33.85 26.98 -11.59
C PRO A 52 33.13 27.80 -10.52
N ARG A 53 32.07 28.50 -10.94
CA ARG A 53 30.95 28.82 -10.05
C ARG A 53 30.02 27.62 -10.07
N ARG A 54 29.43 27.37 -8.89
CA ARG A 54 28.33 26.44 -8.59
C ARG A 54 28.80 25.04 -8.14
N CYS A 55 28.71 24.82 -6.84
CA CYS A 55 28.48 23.49 -6.28
C CYS A 55 27.17 22.97 -6.90
N SER A 56 27.30 22.17 -7.94
CA SER A 56 26.23 21.28 -8.38
C SER A 56 26.13 20.21 -7.29
N VAL A 57 24.98 20.15 -6.63
CA VAL A 57 24.61 18.97 -5.85
C VAL A 57 24.56 17.83 -6.87
N GLU A 58 25.49 16.89 -6.79
CA GLU A 58 25.40 15.66 -7.57
C GLU A 58 24.21 14.88 -7.02
N VAL A 59 23.06 15.04 -7.67
CA VAL A 59 21.98 14.06 -7.58
C VAL A 59 22.56 12.81 -8.23
N SER A 60 22.82 11.80 -7.39
CA SER A 60 23.29 10.50 -7.85
C SER A 60 22.30 9.93 -8.86
N ASP A 61 22.68 9.96 -10.13
CA ASP A 61 21.96 9.29 -11.21
C ASP A 61 21.84 7.80 -10.87
N ARG A 62 20.61 7.35 -10.68
CA ARG A 62 20.29 5.93 -10.52
C ARG A 62 20.65 5.22 -11.83
N ALA A 63 21.42 4.13 -11.75
CA ALA A 63 21.75 3.32 -12.92
C ALA A 63 20.48 2.76 -13.59
N PRO A 64 20.38 2.75 -14.94
CA PRO A 64 19.27 2.15 -15.65
C PRO A 64 19.43 0.63 -15.64
N GLY A 65 18.64 -0.08 -14.83
CA GLY A 65 18.67 -1.55 -14.88
C GLY A 65 18.01 -2.32 -13.74
N GLU A 66 17.61 -1.69 -12.63
CA GLU A 66 16.97 -2.42 -11.53
C GLU A 66 15.55 -1.88 -11.31
N SER A 67 14.55 -2.63 -11.78
CA SER A 67 13.14 -2.34 -11.54
C SER A 67 12.85 -2.51 -10.04
N PRO A 68 12.14 -1.56 -9.38
CA PRO A 68 11.86 -1.67 -7.96
C PRO A 68 10.99 -2.91 -7.73
N PRO A 69 11.38 -3.87 -6.87
CA PRO A 69 10.53 -5.01 -6.61
C PRO A 69 9.54 -4.68 -5.49
N GLN A 70 8.59 -3.75 -5.66
CA GLN A 70 7.60 -3.44 -4.60
C GLN A 70 6.31 -2.78 -5.13
N GLY A 71 5.16 -3.38 -4.76
CA GLY A 71 3.80 -2.79 -4.77
C GLY A 71 3.34 -2.01 -6.00
N ARG A 72 2.88 -2.68 -7.06
CA ARG A 72 2.21 -2.02 -8.21
C ARG A 72 1.03 -1.15 -7.77
N VAL A 73 0.39 -1.55 -6.68
CA VAL A 73 -0.73 -0.86 -6.05
C VAL A 73 -0.39 -0.50 -4.60
N LEU A 74 -0.51 0.78 -4.27
CA LEU A 74 -0.51 1.28 -2.89
C LEU A 74 -1.96 1.36 -2.38
N LEU A 75 -2.28 0.70 -1.27
CA LEU A 75 -3.56 0.85 -0.57
C LEU A 75 -3.35 1.69 0.69
N LEU A 76 -3.97 2.86 0.75
CA LEU A 76 -4.02 3.73 1.93
C LEU A 76 -5.40 3.60 2.57
N GLY A 77 -5.51 2.76 3.59
CA GLY A 77 -6.72 2.59 4.40
C GLY A 77 -6.68 3.48 5.62
N TYR A 78 -7.68 4.35 5.78
CA TYR A 78 -7.73 5.30 6.89
C TYR A 78 -9.07 5.28 7.63
N GLY A 79 -9.12 5.87 8.82
CA GLY A 79 -10.29 5.87 9.70
C GLY A 79 -9.97 5.69 11.19
N SER A 80 -10.94 5.27 11.99
CA SER A 80 -10.81 5.14 13.44
C SER A 80 -11.28 3.78 13.97
N ASP A 81 -10.38 3.03 14.60
CA ASP A 81 -10.71 1.74 15.25
C ASP A 81 -11.64 1.92 16.47
N LEU A 82 -11.78 3.15 16.97
CA LEU A 82 -12.61 3.46 18.14
C LEU A 82 -14.05 3.81 17.78
N ARG A 83 -14.38 3.91 16.47
CA ARG A 83 -15.67 4.44 16.01
C ARG A 83 -16.43 3.47 15.11
N GLY A 84 -16.53 2.21 15.53
CA GLY A 84 -17.31 1.19 14.83
C GLY A 84 -16.91 1.06 13.35
N ASP A 85 -17.83 1.37 12.45
CA ASP A 85 -17.65 1.26 11.01
C ASP A 85 -16.63 2.27 10.43
N ASP A 86 -16.24 3.30 11.20
CA ASP A 86 -15.11 4.18 10.84
C ASP A 86 -13.78 3.40 10.73
N ALA A 87 -13.71 2.16 11.23
CA ALA A 87 -12.54 1.29 11.13
C ALA A 87 -12.39 0.62 9.75
N LEU A 88 -13.38 0.69 8.86
CA LEU A 88 -13.42 -0.10 7.61
C LEU A 88 -12.18 0.07 6.74
N GLY A 89 -11.72 1.30 6.51
CA GLY A 89 -10.51 1.57 5.74
C GLY A 89 -9.27 0.91 6.35
N ARG A 90 -9.12 1.03 7.67
CA ARG A 90 -8.01 0.45 8.43
C ARG A 90 -8.01 -1.07 8.41
N LEU A 91 -9.17 -1.69 8.62
CA LEU A 91 -9.35 -3.13 8.61
C LEU A 91 -9.11 -3.73 7.23
N LEU A 92 -9.55 -3.05 6.16
CA LEU A 92 -9.25 -3.48 4.80
C LEU A 92 -7.74 -3.50 4.53
N ALA A 93 -7.03 -2.43 4.89
CA ALA A 93 -5.58 -2.36 4.71
C ALA A 93 -4.83 -3.44 5.49
N GLN A 94 -5.30 -3.76 6.70
CA GLN A 94 -4.75 -4.86 7.51
C GLN A 94 -5.04 -6.23 6.87
N ALA A 95 -6.26 -6.45 6.37
CA ALA A 95 -6.68 -7.72 5.77
C ALA A 95 -5.88 -8.09 4.50
N VAL A 96 -5.42 -7.10 3.74
CA VAL A 96 -4.64 -7.31 2.51
C VAL A 96 -3.14 -7.14 2.72
N ALA A 97 -2.69 -6.93 3.96
CA ALA A 97 -1.27 -6.85 4.27
C ALA A 97 -0.58 -8.16 3.85
N GLY A 98 0.41 -8.06 2.96
CA GLY A 98 1.14 -9.21 2.41
C GLY A 98 0.55 -9.82 1.14
N TRP A 99 -0.54 -9.27 0.59
CA TRP A 99 -0.99 -9.66 -0.74
C TRP A 99 0.08 -9.36 -1.81
N PRO A 100 0.35 -10.29 -2.74
CA PRO A 100 1.32 -10.04 -3.81
C PRO A 100 0.98 -8.81 -4.64
N GLY A 101 1.96 -7.94 -4.89
CA GLY A 101 1.77 -6.74 -5.69
C GLY A 101 1.05 -5.58 -4.97
N VAL A 102 0.69 -5.74 -3.70
CA VAL A 102 0.04 -4.71 -2.88
C VAL A 102 0.97 -4.24 -1.78
N ARG A 103 1.12 -2.92 -1.67
CA ARG A 103 1.68 -2.28 -0.47
C ARG A 103 0.54 -1.63 0.29
N ALA A 104 0.20 -2.14 1.47
CA ALA A 104 -0.93 -1.66 2.27
C ALA A 104 -0.45 -0.87 3.49
N MET A 105 -1.07 0.28 3.74
CA MET A 105 -0.83 1.11 4.92
C MET A 105 -2.16 1.38 5.62
N SER A 106 -2.24 1.00 6.89
CA SER A 106 -3.38 1.24 7.78
C SER A 106 -3.04 2.44 8.67
N VAL A 107 -3.73 3.56 8.49
CA VAL A 107 -3.42 4.84 9.16
C VAL A 107 -4.66 5.43 9.82
N HIS A 108 -4.49 6.35 10.78
CA HIS A 108 -5.64 7.01 11.38
C HIS A 108 -6.22 8.10 10.48
N GLN A 109 -5.34 8.91 9.89
CA GLN A 109 -5.69 10.05 9.04
C GLN A 109 -4.71 10.10 7.88
N LEU A 110 -5.13 10.70 6.77
CA LEU A 110 -4.22 11.01 5.69
C LEU A 110 -3.45 12.28 6.05
N THR A 111 -2.14 12.17 6.24
CA THR A 111 -1.26 13.30 6.53
C THR A 111 -0.48 13.71 5.27
N PRO A 112 -0.04 14.97 5.16
CA PRO A 112 0.72 15.44 3.99
C PRO A 112 1.97 14.59 3.67
N GLU A 113 2.61 14.00 4.68
CA GLU A 113 3.82 13.17 4.54
C GLU A 113 3.57 11.92 3.70
N LEU A 114 2.33 11.41 3.68
CA LEU A 114 1.96 10.26 2.84
C LEU A 114 2.04 10.57 1.34
N ALA A 115 2.18 11.83 0.93
CA ALA A 115 2.44 12.17 -0.47
C ALA A 115 3.80 11.61 -0.96
N MET A 116 4.76 11.37 -0.06
CA MET A 116 6.03 10.71 -0.41
C MET A 116 5.82 9.26 -0.86
N GLU A 117 4.83 8.58 -0.30
CA GLU A 117 4.52 7.19 -0.58
C GLU A 117 4.02 6.95 -2.01
N LEU A 118 3.52 8.01 -2.67
CA LEU A 118 2.96 7.95 -4.01
C LEU A 118 4.02 7.76 -5.11
N GLN A 119 5.29 8.04 -4.82
CA GLN A 119 6.38 8.01 -5.80
C GLN A 119 6.61 6.61 -6.40
N ASP A 120 6.50 5.58 -5.56
CA ASP A 120 6.92 4.22 -5.90
C ASP A 120 5.74 3.30 -6.29
N CYS A 121 4.62 3.86 -6.77
CA CYS A 121 3.46 3.07 -7.18
C CYS A 121 2.87 3.53 -8.52
N SER A 122 2.23 2.62 -9.25
CA SER A 122 1.51 2.92 -10.50
C SER A 122 0.04 3.24 -10.25
N HIS A 123 -0.53 2.60 -9.23
CA HIS A 123 -1.90 2.86 -8.78
C HIS A 123 -1.94 3.09 -7.28
N VAL A 124 -2.82 3.99 -6.85
CA VAL A 124 -3.15 4.19 -5.44
C VAL A 124 -4.64 4.01 -5.21
N VAL A 125 -5.00 3.28 -4.15
CA VAL A 125 -6.37 3.11 -3.68
C VAL A 125 -6.47 3.75 -2.30
N PHE A 126 -7.31 4.76 -2.17
CA PHE A 126 -7.69 5.33 -0.88
C PHE A 126 -8.93 4.61 -0.40
N ALA A 127 -8.89 4.01 0.79
CA ALA A 127 -10.02 3.27 1.34
C ALA A 127 -10.52 3.92 2.63
N ASP A 128 -11.81 4.21 2.68
CA ASP A 128 -12.47 4.89 3.80
C ASP A 128 -13.89 4.36 4.00
N ALA A 129 -14.41 4.55 5.21
CA ALA A 129 -15.80 4.37 5.51
C ALA A 129 -16.64 5.50 4.89
N SER A 130 -17.86 5.19 4.48
CA SER A 130 -18.84 6.16 3.97
C SER A 130 -20.11 6.09 4.79
N ALA A 131 -20.61 7.24 5.23
CA ALA A 131 -21.93 7.33 5.89
C ALA A 131 -23.11 7.16 4.92
N SER A 132 -22.83 6.97 3.63
CA SER A 132 -23.84 6.91 2.56
C SER A 132 -23.52 5.83 1.53
N GLY A 133 -24.50 5.51 0.68
CA GLY A 133 -24.39 4.46 -0.34
C GLY A 133 -24.91 3.11 0.13
N GLN A 134 -25.20 2.23 -0.83
CA GLN A 134 -25.80 0.92 -0.58
C GLN A 134 -24.79 -0.22 -0.58
N LYS A 135 -23.70 -0.08 -1.34
CA LYS A 135 -22.65 -1.09 -1.54
C LYS A 135 -21.30 -0.40 -1.62
N ALA A 136 -20.23 -1.16 -1.39
CA ALA A 136 -18.88 -0.65 -1.62
C ALA A 136 -18.71 -0.24 -3.10
N THR A 137 -18.03 0.87 -3.34
CA THR A 137 -17.72 1.36 -4.69
C THR A 137 -16.24 1.65 -4.83
N LEU A 138 -15.69 1.38 -6.02
CA LEU A 138 -14.32 1.72 -6.39
C LEU A 138 -14.39 2.64 -7.60
N GLU A 139 -14.06 3.91 -7.41
CA GLU A 139 -14.25 4.97 -8.41
C GLU A 139 -12.94 5.70 -8.70
N PRO A 140 -12.69 6.13 -9.96
CA PRO A 140 -11.52 6.93 -10.29
C PRO A 140 -11.50 8.24 -9.48
N LEU A 141 -10.32 8.62 -9.02
CA LEU A 141 -10.09 9.82 -8.23
C LEU A 141 -9.09 10.73 -8.96
N SER A 142 -9.44 11.99 -9.11
CA SER A 142 -8.55 13.00 -9.69
C SER A 142 -7.89 13.84 -8.60
N PRO A 143 -6.67 14.36 -8.84
CA PRO A 143 -6.07 15.37 -7.98
C PRO A 143 -6.99 16.58 -7.79
N ARG A 144 -6.98 17.16 -6.58
CA ARG A 144 -7.76 18.34 -6.22
C ARG A 144 -6.88 19.27 -5.38
N ALA A 145 -7.14 20.57 -5.47
CA ALA A 145 -6.37 21.59 -4.74
C ALA A 145 -6.06 21.18 -3.29
N PHE A 146 -4.77 21.06 -2.98
CA PHE A 146 -4.28 20.85 -1.63
C PHE A 146 -4.44 22.12 -0.80
N ARG A 147 -4.83 21.98 0.48
CA ARG A 147 -4.99 23.09 1.43
C ARG A 147 -3.87 22.99 2.47
N PRO A 148 -2.82 23.84 2.40
CA PRO A 148 -1.62 23.71 3.24
C PRO A 148 -1.87 23.90 4.74
N ASP A 149 -2.96 24.57 5.09
CA ASP A 149 -3.42 24.84 6.45
C ASP A 149 -4.16 23.64 7.09
N ALA A 150 -4.46 22.60 6.32
CA ALA A 150 -5.14 21.41 6.84
C ALA A 150 -4.13 20.42 7.45
N HIS A 151 -4.32 20.07 8.71
CA HIS A 151 -3.56 18.99 9.36
C HIS A 151 -3.86 17.60 8.78
N HIS A 152 -4.97 17.47 8.06
CA HIS A 152 -5.35 16.25 7.32
C HIS A 152 -5.55 16.58 5.85
N ALA A 153 -4.97 15.74 4.98
CA ALA A 153 -5.15 15.83 3.55
C ALA A 153 -6.42 15.08 3.13
N SER A 154 -7.16 15.63 2.17
CA SER A 154 -8.10 14.80 1.41
C SER A 154 -7.32 13.89 0.44
N PRO A 155 -7.88 12.75 0.01
CA PRO A 155 -7.27 11.92 -1.03
C PRO A 155 -6.82 12.72 -2.26
N GLY A 156 -7.71 13.57 -2.81
CA GLY A 156 -7.40 14.44 -3.94
C GLY A 156 -6.30 15.48 -3.64
N GLY A 157 -6.27 16.01 -2.42
CA GLY A 157 -5.22 16.92 -1.95
C GLY A 157 -3.86 16.24 -1.81
N LEU A 158 -3.84 14.99 -1.35
CA LEU A 158 -2.60 14.20 -1.25
C LEU A 158 -2.02 13.92 -2.64
N LEU A 159 -2.88 13.60 -3.62
CA LEU A 159 -2.50 13.44 -5.02
C LEU A 159 -1.90 14.73 -5.59
N GLU A 160 -2.51 15.88 -5.29
CA GLU A 160 -2.01 17.18 -5.76
C GLU A 160 -0.66 17.53 -5.13
N LEU A 161 -0.48 17.24 -3.84
CA LEU A 161 0.80 17.41 -3.17
C LEU A 161 1.86 16.47 -3.75
N GLY A 162 1.53 15.19 -3.96
CA GLY A 162 2.42 14.22 -4.60
C GLY A 162 2.85 14.66 -6.00
N ARG A 163 1.92 15.21 -6.79
CA ARG A 163 2.22 15.79 -8.11
C ARG A 163 3.24 16.94 -8.01
N HIS A 164 3.13 17.81 -7.01
CA HIS A 164 4.11 18.89 -6.80
C HIS A 164 5.49 18.37 -6.40
N LEU A 165 5.55 17.31 -5.58
CA LEU A 165 6.80 16.74 -5.07
C LEU A 165 7.53 15.90 -6.12
N HIS A 166 6.79 15.12 -6.91
CA HIS A 166 7.34 14.08 -7.78
C HIS A 166 7.19 14.38 -9.28
N GLY A 167 6.46 15.44 -9.64
CA GLY A 167 6.16 15.81 -11.03
C GLY A 167 5.11 14.94 -11.72
N GLN A 168 4.73 13.81 -11.11
CA GLN A 168 3.73 12.87 -11.60
C GLN A 168 2.86 12.37 -10.44
N VAL A 169 1.75 11.72 -10.77
CA VAL A 169 0.87 11.09 -9.78
C VAL A 169 0.39 9.73 -10.32
N PRO A 170 0.30 8.69 -9.48
CA PRO A 170 -0.30 7.41 -9.89
C PRO A 170 -1.76 7.56 -10.29
N GLU A 171 -2.28 6.59 -11.03
CA GLU A 171 -3.73 6.47 -11.22
C GLU A 171 -4.38 6.21 -9.85
N ALA A 172 -5.33 7.05 -9.49
CA ALA A 172 -5.91 7.03 -8.16
C ALA A 172 -7.36 6.58 -8.16
N TRP A 173 -7.74 5.89 -7.10
CA TRP A 173 -9.07 5.34 -6.90
C TRP A 173 -9.53 5.57 -5.47
N LEU A 174 -10.82 5.83 -5.29
CA LEU A 174 -11.47 5.88 -3.98
C LEU A 174 -12.33 4.63 -3.81
N LEU A 175 -12.02 3.85 -2.77
CA LEU A 175 -12.79 2.70 -2.32
C LEU A 175 -13.65 3.13 -1.12
N ALA A 176 -14.90 3.48 -1.39
CA ALA A 176 -15.85 3.92 -0.37
C ALA A 176 -16.64 2.72 0.16
N MET A 177 -16.65 2.52 1.48
CA MET A 177 -17.33 1.39 2.13
C MET A 177 -18.48 1.87 3.01
N PRO A 178 -19.75 1.66 2.63
CA PRO A 178 -20.88 2.12 3.44
C PRO A 178 -20.92 1.47 4.83
N GLY A 179 -20.91 2.29 5.87
CA GLY A 179 -21.16 1.91 7.27
C GLY A 179 -22.53 2.38 7.75
N GLU A 180 -22.93 1.95 8.94
CA GLU A 180 -24.15 2.40 9.64
C GLU A 180 -23.90 2.91 11.06
N ASP A 181 -22.91 2.39 11.77
CA ASP A 181 -22.62 2.77 13.16
C ASP A 181 -21.22 3.36 13.31
N PHE A 182 -21.17 4.67 13.54
CA PHE A 182 -19.96 5.47 13.72
C PHE A 182 -19.82 6.01 15.16
N SER A 183 -20.55 5.41 16.11
CA SER A 183 -20.48 5.72 17.54
C SER A 183 -19.19 5.18 18.17
N LEU A 184 -18.87 5.60 19.39
CA LEU A 184 -17.69 5.13 20.12
C LEU A 184 -17.90 3.67 20.55
N ARG A 185 -17.43 2.74 19.71
CA ARG A 185 -17.53 1.29 19.94
C ARG A 185 -16.42 0.55 19.21
N GLU A 186 -16.11 -0.63 19.71
CA GLU A 186 -15.23 -1.59 19.04
C GLU A 186 -16.04 -2.50 18.10
N GLY A 187 -15.39 -2.90 17.01
CA GLY A 187 -15.94 -3.83 16.03
C GLY A 187 -16.89 -3.20 15.02
N LEU A 188 -17.05 -3.88 13.89
CA LEU A 188 -17.93 -3.46 12.81
C LEU A 188 -19.41 -3.75 13.16
N SER A 189 -20.32 -3.09 12.46
CA SER A 189 -21.71 -3.51 12.34
C SER A 189 -21.83 -4.66 11.32
N LEU A 190 -23.00 -5.31 11.24
CA LEU A 190 -23.26 -6.30 10.19
C LEU A 190 -23.14 -5.70 8.79
N ARG A 191 -23.55 -4.43 8.63
CA ARG A 191 -23.38 -3.70 7.38
C ARG A 191 -21.91 -3.42 7.09
N GLY A 192 -21.14 -3.04 8.11
CA GLY A 192 -19.69 -2.84 7.99
C GLY A 192 -18.98 -4.12 7.54
N GLU A 193 -19.28 -5.27 8.16
CA GLU A 193 -18.71 -6.57 7.78
C GLU A 193 -19.05 -6.94 6.32
N ALA A 194 -20.30 -6.72 5.91
CA ALA A 194 -20.73 -6.94 4.53
C ALA A 194 -20.02 -6.00 3.54
N SER A 195 -19.81 -4.74 3.91
CA SER A 195 -19.09 -3.75 3.11
C SER A 195 -17.60 -4.09 2.99
N LEU A 196 -16.96 -4.54 4.07
CA LEU A 196 -15.57 -5.00 4.05
C LEU A 196 -15.40 -6.20 3.12
N SER A 197 -16.33 -7.15 3.17
CA SER A 197 -16.32 -8.32 2.28
C SER A 197 -16.43 -7.91 0.80
N GLN A 198 -17.36 -7.00 0.48
CA GLN A 198 -17.50 -6.45 -0.88
C GLN A 198 -16.25 -5.68 -1.34
N ALA A 199 -15.63 -4.92 -0.43
CA ALA A 199 -14.42 -4.17 -0.73
C ALA A 199 -13.24 -5.09 -1.06
N LEU A 200 -13.09 -6.21 -0.37
CA LEU A 200 -12.09 -7.24 -0.68
C LEU A 200 -12.32 -7.85 -2.07
N GLU A 201 -13.58 -8.11 -2.45
CA GLU A 201 -13.92 -8.60 -3.79
C GLU A 201 -13.57 -7.58 -4.87
N LEU A 202 -13.95 -6.31 -4.68
CA LEU A 202 -13.64 -5.21 -5.59
C LEU A 202 -12.13 -5.04 -5.76
N LEU A 203 -11.39 -5.03 -4.65
CA LEU A 203 -9.94 -4.88 -4.67
C LEU A 203 -9.26 -6.08 -5.35
N THR A 204 -9.73 -7.30 -5.11
CA THR A 204 -9.23 -8.49 -5.81
C THR A 204 -9.45 -8.39 -7.32
N ALA A 205 -10.64 -7.96 -7.75
CA ALA A 205 -10.95 -7.77 -9.16
C ALA A 205 -10.11 -6.64 -9.80
N PHE A 206 -9.88 -5.55 -9.06
CA PHE A 206 -9.01 -4.46 -9.47
C PHE A 206 -7.57 -4.93 -9.69
N LEU A 207 -7.00 -5.65 -8.72
CA LEU A 207 -5.63 -6.15 -8.80
C LEU A 207 -5.42 -7.09 -9.98
N ARG A 208 -6.40 -7.94 -10.32
CA ARG A 208 -6.31 -8.82 -11.49
C ARG A 208 -6.24 -8.05 -12.82
N ARG A 209 -6.75 -6.83 -12.87
CA ARG A 209 -6.75 -5.98 -14.09
C ARG A 209 -5.50 -5.12 -14.21
N THR A 210 -4.83 -4.84 -13.09
CA THR A 210 -3.67 -3.95 -13.00
C THR A 210 -2.35 -4.68 -12.74
N SER A 211 -2.40 -6.00 -12.50
CA SER A 211 -1.25 -6.91 -12.41
C SER A 211 -0.72 -7.36 -13.77
#